data_AF-A0AAJ0XJB1-F1
#
_entry.id   AF-A0AAJ0XJB1-F1
#
_cell.length_a   1.000
_cell.length_b   1.000
_cell.length_c   1.000
_cell.angle_alpha   90.00
_cell.angle_beta   90.00
_cell.angle_gamma   90.00
#
_symmetry.space_group_name_H-M   'P 1'
#
loop_
_entity.id
_entity.type
_entity.pdbx_description
1 polymer ?
#
loop_
_entity_poly.entity_id
_entity_poly.type
_entity_poly.pdbx_seq_one_letter_code
_entity_poly.pdbx_strand_id
1 'polypeptide(L)' 'KGGIGKGEVKRTISMNENIVLDFDADNKLIGIEILSASRVVPKGAIGSLQSCT' A
#
# COMPACT_ATOMS: atom_id res chain seq x y z
N LYS A 1 -10.92 -13.48 -13.29
CA LYS A 1 -10.24 -12.28 -13.85
C LYS A 1 -10.87 -11.05 -13.20
N GLY A 2 -10.31 -10.58 -12.08
CA GLY A 2 -10.81 -9.38 -11.39
C GLY A 2 -10.12 -8.16 -11.96
N GLY A 3 -10.88 -7.26 -12.58
CA GLY A 3 -10.37 -5.99 -13.10
C GLY A 3 -10.07 -5.04 -11.95
N ILE A 4 -8.87 -4.44 -11.95
CA ILE A 4 -8.52 -3.33 -11.06
C ILE A 4 -9.05 -2.06 -11.73
N GLY A 5 -10.08 -1.46 -11.14
CA GLY A 5 -10.69 -0.23 -11.62
C GLY A 5 -9.71 0.96 -11.58
N LYS A 6 -9.89 1.89 -12.53
CA LYS A 6 -9.22 3.20 -12.68
C LYS A 6 -8.24 3.57 -11.55
N GLY A 7 -6.98 3.21 -11.73
CA GLY A 7 -5.89 3.40 -10.77
C GLY A 7 -4.85 2.29 -10.92
N GLU A 8 -4.41 2.03 -12.16
CA GLU A 8 -3.40 1.01 -12.39
C GLU A 8 -2.03 1.53 -11.94
N VAL A 9 -1.37 0.76 -11.08
CA VAL A 9 0.03 1.00 -10.72
C VAL A 9 0.87 0.93 -12.00
N LYS A 10 1.54 2.03 -12.34
CA LYS A 10 2.48 2.10 -13.47
C LYS A 10 3.92 2.14 -13.02
N ARG A 11 4.17 2.66 -11.81
CA ARG A 11 5.51 2.78 -11.27
C ARG A 11 5.49 2.57 -9.77
N THR A 12 6.40 1.72 -9.31
CA THR A 12 6.61 1.43 -7.89
C THR A 12 8.00 1.92 -7.49
N ILE A 13 8.11 2.61 -6.35
CA ILE A 13 9.38 3.01 -5.75
C ILE A 13 9.49 2.34 -4.40
N SER A 14 10.56 1.57 -4.20
CA SER A 14 10.96 1.16 -2.85
C SER A 14 11.72 2.31 -2.19
N MET A 15 11.13 2.93 -1.17
CA MET A 15 11.75 4.04 -0.44
C MET A 15 12.82 3.52 0.53
N ASN A 16 12.54 2.38 1.17
CA ASN A 16 13.47 1.60 1.98
C ASN A 16 12.94 0.16 2.12
N GLU A 17 13.60 -0.69 2.91
CA GLU A 17 13.23 -2.09 3.09
C GLU A 17 11.85 -2.33 3.74
N ASN A 18 11.22 -1.28 4.28
CA ASN A 18 9.94 -1.34 4.96
C ASN A 18 8.83 -0.54 4.26
N ILE A 19 9.12 0.26 3.23
CA ILE A 19 8.13 1.17 2.62
C ILE A 19 8.22 1.13 1.10
N VAL A 20 7.06 0.88 0.48
CA VAL A 20 6.87 0.88 -0.97
C VAL A 20 5.79 1.87 -1.35
N LEU A 21 6.01 2.63 -2.43
CA LEU A 21 5.13 3.67 -2.93
C LEU A 21 4.71 3.34 -4.37
N ASP A 22 3.41 3.34 -4.63
CA ASP A 22 2.84 3.06 -5.94
C ASP A 22 2.25 4.30 -6.58
N PHE A 23 2.65 4.55 -7.82
CA PHE A 23 2.26 5.70 -8.62
C PHE A 23 1.50 5.26 -9.88
N ASP A 24 0.55 6.08 -10.29
CA ASP A 24 -0.11 5.94 -11.59
C ASP A 24 0.73 6.55 -12.73
N ALA A 25 0.15 6.58 -13.93
CA ALA A 25 0.79 7.10 -15.14
C ALA A 25 1.11 8.61 -15.06
N ASP A 26 0.36 9.36 -14.26
CA ASP A 26 0.49 10.82 -14.10
C ASP A 26 1.43 11.18 -12.94
N ASN A 27 2.15 10.20 -12.38
CA ASN A 27 2.97 10.31 -11.16
C ASN A 27 2.19 10.69 -9.91
N LYS A 28 0.88 10.44 -9.87
CA LYS A 28 0.10 10.57 -8.65
C LYS A 28 0.34 9.35 -7.77
N LEU A 29 0.59 9.58 -6.48
CA LEU A 29 0.69 8.51 -5.49
C LEU A 29 -0.72 7.91 -5.27
N ILE A 30 -0.86 6.62 -5.52
CA ILE A 30 -2.13 5.90 -5.41
C ILE A 30 -2.11 4.79 -4.36
N GLY A 31 -0.91 4.38 -3.89
CA GLY A 31 -0.76 3.35 -2.86
C GLY A 31 0.50 3.56 -2.02
N ILE A 32 0.40 3.20 -0.73
CA ILE A 32 1.53 3.11 0.20
C ILE A 32 1.43 1.74 0.87
N GLU A 33 2.50 0.95 0.78
CA GLU A 33 2.60 -0.34 1.46
C GLU A 33 3.70 -0.28 2.53
N ILE A 34 3.33 -0.66 3.76
CA ILE A 34 4.26 -0.74 4.89
C ILE A 34 4.57 -2.21 5.15
N LEU A 35 5.76 -2.63 4.75
CA LEU A 35 6.25 -3.99 5.00
C LEU A 35 6.60 -4.13 6.48
N SER A 36 6.30 -5.28 7.06
CA SER A 36 6.56 -5.59 8.48
C SER A 36 5.92 -4.63 9.50
N ALA A 37 4.80 -3.98 9.17
CA ALA A 37 4.05 -3.14 10.12
C ALA A 37 3.76 -3.85 11.47
N SER A 38 3.63 -5.18 11.45
CA SER A 38 3.44 -6.00 12.65
C SER A 38 4.57 -5.96 13.69
N ARG A 39 5.76 -5.43 13.33
CA ARG A 39 6.86 -5.23 14.28
C ARG A 39 6.63 -4.06 15.23
N VAL A 40 5.84 -3.08 14.80
CA VAL A 40 5.64 -1.81 15.52
C VAL A 40 4.17 -1.53 15.82
N VAL A 41 3.25 -2.11 15.05
CA VAL A 41 1.81 -2.01 15.27
C VAL A 41 1.36 -3.13 16.21
N PRO A 42 0.69 -2.81 17.33
CA PRO A 42 0.14 -3.82 18.23
C PRO A 42 -0.74 -4.82 17.48
N LYS A 43 -0.63 -6.11 17.82
CA LYS A 43 -1.31 -7.21 17.10
C LYS A 43 -2.83 -7.03 16.91
N GLY A 44 -3.49 -6.31 17.82
CA GLY A 44 -4.93 -6.00 17.72
C GLY A 44 -5.29 -4.80 16.82
N ALA A 45 -4.33 -3.93 16.49
CA ALA A 45 -4.56 -2.72 15.71
C ALA A 45 -4.44 -2.93 14.18
N ILE A 46 -3.80 -4.01 13.74
CA ILE A 46 -3.61 -4.33 12.31
C ILE A 46 -4.96 -4.71 11.68
N GLY A 47 -5.76 -5.53 12.36
CA GLY A 47 -7.08 -5.95 11.87
C GLY A 47 -8.06 -4.78 11.72
N SER A 48 -7.97 -3.76 12.58
CA SER A 48 -8.80 -2.55 12.49
C SER A 48 -8.39 -1.60 11.38
N LEU A 49 -7.14 -1.63 10.90
CA LEU A 49 -6.67 -0.78 9.80
C LEU A 49 -7.11 -1.31 8.43
N GLN A 50 -7.24 -2.63 8.27
CA GLN A 50 -7.68 -3.26 7.03
C GLN A 50 -9.21 -3.35 6.91
N SER A 51 -9.95 -3.11 7.99
CA SER A 51 -11.40 -3.25 8.06
C SER A 51 -12.11 -1.90 8.14
N CYS A 52 -11.97 -1.08 7.10
CA CYS A 52 -12.93 -0.03 6.80
C CYS A 52 -13.62 -0.41 5.48
N THR A 53 -14.73 -1.13 5.58
CA THR A 53 -15.68 -1.43 4.49
C THR A 53 -16.86 -0.48 4.52
#